data_AF-A0A1I7W1C8-F1
#
_entry.id   AF-A0A1I7W1C8-F1
#
_cell.length_a   1.000
_cell.length_b   1.000
_cell.length_c   1.000
_cell.angle_alpha   90.00
_cell.angle_beta   90.00
_cell.angle_gamma   90.00
#
_symmetry.space_group_name_H-M   'P 1'
#
loop_
_entity.id
_entity.type
_entity.pdbx_description
1 polymer ?
#
loop_
_entity_poly.entity_id
_entity_poly.type
_entity_poly.pdbx_seq_one_letter_code
_entity_poly.pdbx_strand_id
1 'polypeptide(L)'
;MLSMSLLSPNITVRHRRPTVQEVVRDFDAFNKTVDEVSEEKRATGGFLASLSFLIIAALVFGELQNYFYGDEGHYYRFSVDTAFSEHPELEVDMIVATPCTNLMAHLTGTASHEFNSMNGFKYDPTRFEFTEKEAMYWNELKKVQHRTKEGTTLFKSLDEMTFVSGRVEEGLKTEAETKQREEAHAIQLQRKKNPKQSLDGGTLILIGNGFNVFHVVASNSEKNEGTACRIHGRMRVNKVKGDSFIISTGKGLDVDGIFAHFGGVSSPSNISHRIERFNFGPRIYGLVTPLAGIEQISETGQI
;
A
#
# COMPACT_ATOMS: atom_id res chain seq x y z
N MET A 1 -98.20 -47.46 89.39
CA MET A 1 -98.32 -46.09 88.84
C MET A 1 -96.97 -45.43 89.04
N LEU A 2 -96.21 -44.93 88.07
CA LEU A 2 -96.47 -44.49 86.70
C LEU A 2 -95.18 -44.67 85.88
N SER A 3 -95.38 -44.90 84.59
CA SER A 3 -94.37 -44.87 83.51
C SER A 3 -93.67 -43.51 83.42
N MET A 4 -92.38 -43.51 83.03
CA MET A 4 -91.86 -42.55 82.04
C MET A 4 -90.55 -43.08 81.43
N SER A 5 -90.60 -43.23 80.13
CA SER A 5 -89.52 -43.46 79.16
C SER A 5 -88.56 -42.27 79.07
N LEU A 6 -87.30 -42.51 78.67
CA LEU A 6 -86.64 -41.94 77.48
C LEU A 6 -85.14 -42.30 77.37
N LEU A 7 -84.73 -42.51 76.11
CA LEU A 7 -83.43 -42.29 75.47
C LEU A 7 -82.31 -43.38 75.43
N SER A 8 -82.27 -44.02 74.24
CA SER A 8 -81.14 -44.32 73.33
C SER A 8 -79.93 -45.19 73.71
N PRO A 9 -79.43 -46.01 72.75
CA PRO A 9 -78.52 -47.12 73.01
C PRO A 9 -77.05 -46.69 73.14
N ASN A 10 -76.36 -47.25 74.13
CA ASN A 10 -74.90 -47.21 74.21
C ASN A 10 -74.28 -48.12 73.13
N ILE A 11 -74.00 -47.56 71.95
CA ILE A 11 -73.12 -48.18 70.96
C ILE A 11 -71.69 -47.89 71.38
N THR A 12 -71.00 -48.89 71.93
CA THR A 12 -69.57 -48.83 72.19
C THR A 12 -68.81 -48.88 70.87
N VAL A 13 -68.37 -47.72 70.36
CA VAL A 13 -67.47 -47.65 69.20
C VAL A 13 -66.06 -48.06 69.64
N ARG A 14 -65.65 -49.26 69.23
CA ARG A 14 -64.29 -49.78 69.47
C ARG A 14 -63.34 -49.09 68.49
N HIS A 15 -62.64 -48.04 68.94
CA HIS A 15 -61.59 -47.39 68.14
C HIS A 15 -60.45 -48.38 67.87
N ARG A 16 -60.32 -48.84 66.62
CA ARG A 16 -59.13 -49.55 66.15
C ARG A 16 -58.04 -48.50 65.95
N ARG A 17 -56.91 -48.60 66.65
CA ARG A 17 -55.75 -47.75 66.37
C ARG A 17 -55.29 -48.06 64.93
N PRO A 18 -55.27 -47.08 64.02
CA PRO A 18 -54.72 -47.31 62.69
C PRO A 18 -53.24 -47.64 62.82
N THR A 19 -52.74 -48.47 61.92
CA THR A 19 -51.32 -48.81 61.90
C THR A 19 -50.52 -47.56 61.50
N VAL A 20 -49.29 -47.39 62.01
CA VAL A 20 -48.45 -46.20 61.72
C VAL A 20 -48.31 -45.99 60.21
N GLN A 21 -48.31 -47.08 59.43
CA GLN A 21 -48.24 -47.06 57.98
C GLN A 21 -49.48 -46.43 57.31
N GLU A 22 -50.69 -46.62 57.87
CA GLU A 22 -51.92 -45.98 57.35
C GLU A 22 -51.92 -44.49 57.66
N VAL A 23 -51.49 -44.09 58.86
CA VAL A 23 -51.39 -42.68 59.23
C VAL A 23 -50.36 -41.94 58.36
N VAL A 24 -49.22 -42.57 58.08
CA VAL A 24 -48.20 -41.98 57.19
C VAL A 24 -48.71 -41.86 55.75
N ARG A 25 -49.58 -42.77 55.30
CA ARG A 25 -50.21 -42.71 53.97
C ARG A 25 -51.27 -41.61 53.87
N ASP A 26 -52.01 -41.36 54.95
CA ASP A 26 -53.01 -40.28 55.02
C ASP A 26 -52.37 -38.89 55.17
N PHE A 27 -51.13 -38.81 55.67
CA PHE A 27 -50.32 -37.58 55.66
C PHE A 27 -49.53 -37.35 54.36
N ASP A 28 -49.45 -38.34 53.47
CA ASP A 28 -48.85 -38.19 52.15
C ASP A 28 -49.90 -37.64 51.16
N ALA A 29 -50.27 -36.39 51.38
CA ALA A 29 -51.24 -35.62 50.59
C ALA A 29 -50.66 -35.12 49.26
N PHE A 30 -49.54 -35.67 48.82
CA PHE A 30 -49.01 -35.41 47.49
C PHE A 30 -49.41 -36.57 46.59
N ASN A 31 -50.35 -36.30 45.67
CA ASN A 31 -50.47 -37.14 44.49
C ASN A 31 -49.07 -37.23 43.90
N LYS A 32 -48.45 -38.42 43.95
CA LYS A 32 -47.20 -38.68 43.24
C LYS A 32 -47.55 -38.43 41.78
N THR A 33 -47.18 -37.24 41.30
CA THR A 33 -47.46 -36.80 39.93
C THR A 33 -47.08 -37.96 39.05
N VAL A 34 -48.05 -38.48 38.30
CA VAL A 34 -47.76 -39.46 37.27
C VAL A 34 -46.56 -38.92 36.52
N ASP A 35 -45.42 -39.62 36.57
CA ASP A 35 -44.25 -39.35 35.72
C ASP A 35 -44.59 -39.59 34.23
N GLU A 36 -45.88 -39.64 33.89
CA GLU A 36 -46.50 -39.60 32.58
C GLU A 36 -47.11 -38.22 32.28
N VAL A 37 -46.38 -37.15 32.58
CA VAL A 37 -46.12 -36.21 31.47
C VAL A 37 -44.81 -36.67 30.84
N SER A 38 -44.83 -37.91 30.33
CA SER A 38 -43.98 -38.27 29.22
C SER A 38 -44.41 -37.29 28.14
N GLU A 39 -43.72 -36.16 28.02
CA GLU A 39 -43.78 -35.36 26.81
C GLU A 39 -43.65 -36.37 25.68
N GLU A 40 -44.74 -36.62 24.94
CA GLU A 40 -44.64 -37.45 23.75
C GLU A 40 -43.50 -36.83 22.95
N LYS A 41 -42.40 -37.57 22.79
CA LYS A 41 -41.22 -37.07 22.09
C LYS A 41 -41.66 -36.75 20.67
N ARG A 42 -42.09 -35.51 20.45
CA ARG A 42 -42.73 -35.10 19.22
C ARG A 42 -41.60 -34.97 18.22
N ALA A 43 -41.50 -35.94 17.30
CA ALA A 43 -40.47 -35.97 16.26
C ALA A 43 -40.38 -34.65 15.48
N THR A 44 -41.47 -33.88 15.45
CA THR A 44 -41.56 -32.53 14.88
C THR A 44 -40.64 -31.51 15.57
N GLY A 45 -40.42 -31.62 16.89
CA GLY A 45 -39.52 -30.74 17.63
C GLY A 45 -38.04 -30.99 17.30
N GLY A 46 -37.65 -32.26 17.14
CA GLY A 46 -36.31 -32.63 16.69
C GLY A 46 -36.02 -32.22 15.24
N PHE A 47 -37.03 -32.33 14.36
CA PHE A 47 -36.92 -31.83 12.99
C PHE A 47 -36.73 -30.31 12.95
N LEU A 48 -37.50 -29.56 13.74
CA LEU A 48 -37.38 -28.10 13.80
C LEU A 48 -36.01 -27.67 14.34
N ALA A 49 -35.52 -28.34 15.39
CA ALA A 49 -34.19 -28.11 15.95
C ALA A 49 -33.08 -28.44 14.94
N SER A 50 -33.17 -29.57 14.23
CA SER A 50 -32.22 -29.95 13.18
C SER A 50 -32.21 -28.93 12.04
N LEU A 51 -33.37 -28.47 11.59
CA LEU A 51 -33.48 -27.46 10.54
C LEU A 51 -32.84 -26.14 10.98
N SER A 52 -33.09 -25.71 12.22
CA SER A 52 -32.48 -24.50 12.78
C SER A 52 -30.96 -24.62 12.89
N PHE A 53 -30.45 -25.79 13.30
CA PHE A 53 -29.02 -26.04 13.39
C PHE A 53 -28.35 -26.03 12.01
N LEU A 54 -28.99 -26.60 10.99
CA LEU A 54 -28.50 -26.55 9.61
C LEU A 54 -28.46 -25.13 9.06
N ILE A 55 -29.49 -24.31 9.33
CA ILE A 55 -29.51 -22.90 8.92
C ILE A 55 -28.38 -22.12 9.61
N ILE A 56 -28.21 -22.31 10.92
CA ILE A 56 -27.13 -21.67 11.68
C ILE A 56 -25.77 -22.11 11.15
N ALA A 57 -25.58 -23.41 10.88
CA ALA A 57 -24.33 -23.93 10.32
C ALA A 57 -24.04 -23.34 8.92
N ALA A 58 -25.06 -23.17 8.07
CA ALA A 58 -24.91 -22.53 6.77
C ALA A 58 -24.52 -21.05 6.90
N LEU A 59 -25.15 -20.31 7.82
CA LEU A 59 -24.80 -18.91 8.10
C LEU A 59 -23.37 -18.77 8.65
N VAL A 60 -22.99 -19.64 9.60
CA VAL A 60 -21.63 -19.66 10.17
C VAL A 60 -20.60 -19.98 9.08
N PHE A 61 -20.88 -20.96 8.22
CA PHE A 61 -19.99 -21.29 7.11
C PHE A 61 -19.89 -20.13 6.10
N GLY A 62 -21.01 -19.45 5.82
CA GLY A 62 -21.03 -18.27 4.95
C GLY A 62 -20.19 -17.12 5.50
N GLU A 63 -20.36 -16.77 6.78
CA GLU A 63 -19.55 -15.75 7.44
C GLU A 63 -18.08 -16.17 7.55
N LEU A 64 -17.78 -17.45 7.79
CA LEU A 64 -16.41 -17.95 7.82
C LEU A 64 -15.76 -17.84 6.44
N GLN A 65 -16.50 -18.18 5.37
CA GLN A 65 -16.03 -18.02 4.01
C GLN A 65 -15.83 -16.55 3.65
N ASN A 66 -16.74 -15.66 4.07
CA ASN A 66 -16.58 -14.22 3.91
C ASN A 66 -15.42 -13.65 4.74
N TYR A 67 -15.14 -14.21 5.92
CA TYR A 67 -13.99 -13.81 6.73
C TYR A 67 -12.65 -14.23 6.09
N PHE A 68 -12.59 -15.41 5.45
CA PHE A 68 -11.37 -15.89 4.79
C PHE A 68 -11.17 -15.38 3.36
N TYR A 69 -12.25 -15.11 2.62
CA TYR A 69 -12.22 -14.78 1.20
C TYR A 69 -13.00 -13.52 0.82
N GLY A 70 -13.66 -12.87 1.77
CA GLY A 70 -14.36 -11.61 1.52
C GLY A 70 -13.36 -10.47 1.35
N ASP A 71 -13.72 -9.54 0.47
CA ASP A 71 -12.89 -8.36 0.21
C ASP A 71 -12.86 -7.45 1.46
N GLU A 72 -11.67 -6.94 1.81
CA GLU A 72 -11.53 -5.96 2.88
C GLU A 72 -12.25 -4.66 2.47
N GLY A 73 -13.44 -4.42 3.03
CA GLY A 73 -14.14 -3.15 2.87
C GLY A 73 -13.43 -2.03 3.63
N HIS A 74 -12.77 -1.12 2.92
CA HIS A 74 -12.19 0.07 3.53
C HIS A 74 -13.28 1.12 3.81
N TYR A 75 -13.46 1.52 5.07
CA TYR A 75 -14.39 2.58 5.46
C TYR A 75 -13.70 3.94 5.43
N TYR A 76 -13.88 4.70 4.35
CA TYR A 76 -13.35 6.05 4.26
C TYR A 76 -14.21 7.04 5.05
N ARG A 77 -13.55 7.89 5.83
CA ARG A 77 -14.18 9.02 6.54
C ARG A 77 -13.46 10.30 6.16
N PHE A 78 -14.20 11.25 5.61
CA PHE A 78 -13.68 12.58 5.36
C PHE A 78 -13.52 13.33 6.68
N SER A 79 -12.35 13.91 6.90
CA SER A 79 -12.05 14.78 8.03
C SER A 79 -11.39 16.05 7.54
N VAL A 80 -11.53 17.13 8.29
CA VAL A 80 -10.87 18.41 7.96
C VAL A 80 -9.38 18.26 8.25
N ASP A 81 -8.57 18.56 7.25
CA ASP A 81 -7.12 18.57 7.37
C ASP A 81 -6.67 19.77 8.21
N THR A 82 -6.12 19.48 9.39
CA THR A 82 -5.60 20.50 10.34
C THR A 82 -4.08 20.62 10.27
N ALA A 83 -3.40 19.71 9.56
CA ALA A 83 -1.95 19.65 9.44
C ALA A 83 -1.48 20.37 8.16
N PHE A 84 -1.70 21.70 8.13
CA PHE A 84 -1.37 22.50 6.95
C PHE A 84 0.13 22.84 6.83
N SER A 85 0.84 22.87 7.97
CA SER A 85 2.29 23.15 8.04
C SER A 85 3.18 21.90 7.91
N GLU A 86 2.60 20.74 7.60
CA GLU A 86 3.35 19.51 7.42
C GLU A 86 4.03 19.49 6.04
N HIS A 87 5.24 18.95 6.00
CA HIS A 87 6.07 18.84 4.80
C HIS A 87 6.15 17.37 4.40
N PRO A 88 5.30 16.87 3.48
CA PRO A 88 5.35 15.48 3.07
C PRO A 88 6.69 15.15 2.38
N GLU A 89 7.11 13.89 2.51
CA GLU A 89 8.27 13.35 1.80
C GLU A 89 7.82 12.84 0.41
N LEU A 90 8.28 13.47 -0.66
CA LEU A 90 8.11 13.00 -2.03
C LEU A 90 9.16 11.92 -2.31
N GLU A 91 8.73 10.71 -2.61
CA GLU A 91 9.55 9.60 -3.10
C GLU A 91 9.38 9.48 -4.62
N VAL A 92 10.50 9.51 -5.33
CA VAL A 92 10.56 9.36 -6.79
C VAL A 92 11.48 8.21 -7.11
N ASP A 93 11.05 7.35 -8.03
CA ASP A 93 11.88 6.34 -8.67
C ASP A 93 11.41 6.16 -10.12
N MET A 94 12.24 6.61 -11.05
CA MET A 94 11.93 6.57 -12.48
C MET A 94 13.18 6.42 -13.33
N ILE A 95 13.00 5.92 -14.55
CA ILE A 95 14.08 5.74 -15.51
C ILE A 95 13.73 6.51 -16.78
N VAL A 96 14.65 7.34 -17.25
CA VAL A 96 14.52 8.17 -18.45
C VAL A 96 15.56 7.72 -19.46
N ALA A 97 15.18 7.57 -20.73
CA ALA A 97 16.03 7.17 -21.87
C ALA A 97 16.98 8.29 -22.33
N THR A 98 17.58 9.00 -21.38
CA THR A 98 18.59 10.04 -21.59
C THR A 98 19.74 9.80 -20.61
N PRO A 99 21.02 9.95 -21.03
CA PRO A 99 22.17 9.84 -20.14
C PRO A 99 22.10 10.83 -18.97
N CYS A 100 22.60 10.43 -17.80
CA CYS A 100 22.53 11.25 -16.59
C CYS A 100 23.22 12.62 -16.72
N THR A 101 24.24 12.74 -17.58
CA THR A 101 24.97 14.02 -17.80
C THR A 101 24.11 15.10 -18.46
N ASN A 102 23.08 14.69 -19.20
CA ASN A 102 22.19 15.59 -19.95
C ASN A 102 20.79 15.63 -19.35
N LEU A 103 20.61 15.08 -18.14
CA LEU A 103 19.32 14.97 -17.49
C LEU A 103 19.35 15.75 -16.18
N MET A 104 18.37 16.64 -16.02
CA MET A 104 18.22 17.41 -14.79
C MET A 104 16.77 17.31 -14.33
N ALA A 105 16.58 16.89 -13.09
CA ALA A 105 15.31 16.97 -12.39
C ALA A 105 15.38 18.09 -11.34
N HIS A 106 14.41 18.99 -11.37
CA HIS A 106 14.30 20.08 -10.41
C HIS A 106 12.85 20.25 -9.95
N LEU A 107 12.69 20.63 -8.69
CA LEU A 107 11.40 21.01 -8.12
C LEU A 107 11.28 22.53 -8.15
N THR A 108 10.40 23.03 -9.00
CA THR A 108 10.10 24.47 -9.08
C THR A 108 8.93 24.78 -8.16
N GLY A 109 9.06 25.78 -7.28
CA GLY A 109 7.99 26.10 -6.32
C GLY A 109 8.44 26.92 -5.13
N THR A 110 7.56 27.07 -4.13
CA THR A 110 7.88 27.80 -2.88
C THR A 110 8.96 27.12 -2.04
N ALA A 111 9.25 25.85 -2.31
CA ALA A 111 10.31 25.07 -1.68
C ALA A 111 11.70 25.25 -2.35
N SER A 112 11.79 25.80 -3.57
CA SER A 112 13.05 25.79 -4.34
C SER A 112 14.12 26.70 -3.75
N HIS A 113 13.75 27.73 -2.98
CA HIS A 113 14.69 28.72 -2.45
C HIS A 113 15.36 28.28 -1.12
N GLU A 114 14.73 27.41 -0.33
CA GLU A 114 15.32 26.89 0.93
C GLU A 114 16.04 25.55 0.75
N PHE A 115 15.66 24.74 -0.25
CA PHE A 115 16.23 23.42 -0.51
C PHE A 115 17.35 23.41 -1.57
N ASN A 116 17.84 24.58 -1.98
CA ASN A 116 18.75 24.76 -3.12
C ASN A 116 20.23 24.41 -2.83
N SER A 117 20.52 23.56 -1.84
CA SER A 117 21.89 23.12 -1.55
C SER A 117 21.99 21.61 -1.67
N MET A 118 22.36 21.18 -2.89
CA MET A 118 23.08 19.95 -3.21
C MET A 118 22.51 18.65 -2.59
N ASN A 119 21.81 17.85 -3.42
CA ASN A 119 21.47 16.41 -3.26
C ASN A 119 19.99 16.05 -2.97
N GLY A 120 19.03 16.58 -3.73
CA GLY A 120 17.63 16.14 -3.64
C GLY A 120 17.36 14.74 -4.23
N PHE A 121 18.08 14.36 -5.30
CA PHE A 121 17.91 13.08 -5.99
C PHE A 121 19.24 12.52 -6.48
N LYS A 122 19.33 11.19 -6.52
CA LYS A 122 20.47 10.46 -7.09
C LYS A 122 20.18 10.14 -8.55
N TYR A 123 21.24 10.25 -9.36
CA TYR A 123 21.24 9.96 -10.78
C TYR A 123 22.18 8.79 -11.00
N ASP A 124 21.62 7.61 -11.25
CA ASP A 124 22.41 6.42 -11.51
C ASP A 124 22.36 6.06 -13.00
N PRO A 125 23.52 5.95 -13.68
CA PRO A 125 23.58 5.58 -15.08
C PRO A 125 23.08 4.15 -15.29
N THR A 126 22.16 3.96 -16.25
CA THR A 126 21.58 2.64 -16.51
C THR A 126 21.20 2.41 -17.98
N ARG A 127 20.72 1.20 -18.31
CA ARG A 127 20.11 0.86 -19.60
C ARG A 127 18.59 0.98 -19.55
N PHE A 128 18.00 1.49 -20.63
CA PHE A 128 16.55 1.63 -20.74
C PHE A 128 15.86 0.27 -20.89
N GLU A 129 16.50 -0.69 -21.56
CA GLU A 129 15.91 -1.99 -21.83
C GLU A 129 15.67 -2.80 -20.55
N PHE A 130 14.55 -3.49 -20.49
CA PHE A 130 14.22 -4.39 -19.38
C PHE A 130 15.10 -5.65 -19.40
N THR A 131 15.46 -6.16 -18.22
CA THR A 131 15.84 -7.57 -18.10
C THR A 131 14.59 -8.47 -18.17
N GLU A 132 14.76 -9.75 -18.46
CA GLU A 132 13.62 -10.69 -18.56
C GLU A 132 12.80 -10.74 -17.26
N LYS A 133 13.47 -10.72 -16.11
CA LYS A 133 12.84 -10.70 -14.79
C LYS A 133 12.18 -9.35 -14.47
N GLU A 134 12.88 -8.26 -14.77
CA GLU A 134 12.36 -6.90 -14.59
C GLU A 134 11.07 -6.71 -15.41
N ALA A 135 11.05 -7.19 -16.67
CA ALA A 135 9.87 -7.16 -17.53
C ALA A 135 8.71 -7.99 -16.96
N MET A 136 8.99 -9.17 -16.39
CA MET A 136 7.97 -9.99 -15.74
C MET A 136 7.29 -9.24 -14.59
N TYR A 137 8.06 -8.66 -13.67
CA TYR A 137 7.49 -7.91 -12.55
C TYR A 137 6.81 -6.60 -13.00
N TRP A 138 7.39 -5.92 -13.98
CA TRP A 138 6.82 -4.71 -14.56
C TRP A 138 5.45 -4.96 -15.19
N ASN A 139 5.29 -6.07 -15.91
CA ASN A 139 4.00 -6.47 -16.48
C ASN A 139 2.95 -6.77 -15.41
N GLU A 140 3.33 -7.35 -14.27
CA GLU A 140 2.41 -7.54 -13.15
C GLU A 140 1.96 -6.20 -12.54
N LEU A 141 2.90 -5.26 -12.35
CA LEU A 141 2.57 -3.91 -11.89
C LEU A 141 1.60 -3.20 -12.86
N LYS A 142 1.88 -3.27 -14.16
CA LYS A 142 1.01 -2.71 -15.21
C LYS A 142 -0.40 -3.29 -15.20
N LYS A 143 -0.53 -4.61 -15.03
CA LYS A 143 -1.85 -5.27 -14.95
C LYS A 143 -2.70 -4.77 -13.78
N VAL A 144 -2.08 -4.46 -12.64
CA VAL A 144 -2.79 -3.87 -11.49
C VAL A 144 -3.21 -2.44 -11.81
N GLN A 145 -2.31 -1.65 -12.39
CA GLN A 145 -2.59 -0.25 -12.74
C GLN A 145 -3.68 -0.08 -13.81
N HIS A 146 -3.71 -0.95 -14.82
CA HIS A 146 -4.74 -0.90 -15.87
C HIS A 146 -6.13 -1.22 -15.34
N ARG A 147 -6.27 -2.17 -14.41
CA ARG A 147 -7.56 -2.47 -13.77
C ARG A 147 -8.17 -1.27 -13.07
N THR A 148 -7.34 -0.42 -12.47
CA THR A 148 -7.79 0.84 -11.86
C THR A 148 -8.37 1.80 -12.90
N LYS A 149 -7.81 1.88 -14.11
CA LYS A 149 -8.24 2.87 -15.13
C LYS A 149 -9.57 2.53 -15.81
N GLU A 150 -9.90 1.24 -15.94
CA GLU A 150 -11.09 0.78 -16.68
C GLU A 150 -12.39 0.89 -15.86
N GLY A 151 -12.30 1.03 -14.53
CA GLY A 151 -13.45 1.00 -13.61
C GLY A 151 -13.96 2.34 -13.08
N THR A 152 -13.35 3.48 -13.45
CA THR A 152 -13.51 4.73 -12.68
C THR A 152 -14.39 5.78 -13.33
N THR A 153 -15.52 6.09 -12.69
CA THR A 153 -16.08 7.45 -12.69
C THR A 153 -15.20 8.35 -11.80
N LEU A 154 -15.16 9.67 -12.05
CA LEU A 154 -14.21 10.63 -11.43
C LEU A 154 -14.12 10.53 -9.89
N PHE A 155 -15.20 10.14 -9.21
CA PHE A 155 -15.24 9.99 -7.75
C PHE A 155 -14.94 8.56 -7.26
N LYS A 156 -15.13 7.52 -8.08
CA LYS A 156 -14.83 6.12 -7.70
C LYS A 156 -13.32 5.84 -7.67
N SER A 157 -12.54 6.62 -8.42
CA SER A 157 -11.06 6.55 -8.41
C SER A 157 -10.43 6.89 -7.06
N LEU A 158 -11.14 7.55 -6.15
CA LEU A 158 -10.64 7.90 -4.81
C LEU A 158 -10.98 6.85 -3.75
N ASP A 159 -11.80 5.85 -4.09
CA ASP A 159 -12.39 4.91 -3.14
C ASP A 159 -11.64 3.56 -3.09
N GLU A 160 -10.76 3.27 -4.04
CA GLU A 160 -10.13 1.95 -4.15
C GLU A 160 -8.60 2.07 -4.25
N MET A 161 -7.92 1.91 -3.11
CA MET A 161 -6.48 1.71 -3.08
C MET A 161 -6.17 0.33 -3.66
N THR A 162 -5.35 0.27 -4.71
CA THR A 162 -4.93 -0.99 -5.30
C THR A 162 -3.59 -1.44 -4.74
N PHE A 163 -3.48 -2.74 -4.49
CA PHE A 163 -2.26 -3.35 -3.95
C PHE A 163 -1.68 -4.37 -4.93
N VAL A 164 -0.35 -4.38 -5.03
CA VAL A 164 0.44 -5.40 -5.71
C VAL A 164 1.08 -6.32 -4.66
N SER A 165 1.31 -7.59 -5.03
CA SER A 165 2.00 -8.54 -4.16
C SER A 165 3.39 -8.02 -3.76
N GLY A 166 3.75 -8.13 -2.48
CA GLY A 166 5.07 -7.72 -1.98
C GLY A 166 6.24 -8.41 -2.71
N ARG A 167 6.02 -9.58 -3.33
CA ARG A 167 7.02 -10.24 -4.19
C ARG A 167 7.34 -9.46 -5.47
N VAL A 168 6.35 -8.79 -6.06
CA VAL A 168 6.53 -7.97 -7.26
C VAL A 168 7.26 -6.68 -6.90
N GLU A 169 6.86 -6.05 -5.79
CA GLU A 169 7.48 -4.83 -5.31
C GLU A 169 8.95 -5.04 -4.94
N GLU A 170 9.26 -6.08 -4.18
CA GLU A 170 10.64 -6.43 -3.82
C GLU A 170 11.44 -6.95 -5.03
N GLY A 171 10.77 -7.68 -5.93
CA GLY A 171 11.36 -8.16 -7.19
C GLY A 171 11.83 -7.02 -8.10
N LEU A 172 10.99 -6.00 -8.31
CA LEU A 172 11.37 -4.80 -9.09
C LEU A 172 12.57 -4.09 -8.46
N LYS A 173 12.51 -3.87 -7.15
CA LYS A 173 13.56 -3.16 -6.42
C LYS A 173 14.90 -3.90 -6.49
N THR A 174 14.91 -5.19 -6.20
CA THR A 174 16.13 -6.01 -6.17
C THR A 174 16.78 -6.15 -7.55
N GLU A 175 15.98 -6.35 -8.60
CA GLU A 175 16.48 -6.43 -9.98
C GLU A 175 17.01 -5.07 -10.45
N ALA A 176 16.36 -3.95 -10.09
CA ALA A 176 16.86 -2.61 -10.39
C ALA A 176 18.19 -2.30 -9.70
N GLU A 177 18.33 -2.60 -8.40
CA GLU A 177 19.59 -2.42 -7.66
C GLU A 177 20.73 -3.30 -8.21
N THR A 178 20.40 -4.53 -8.63
CA THR A 178 21.37 -5.45 -9.24
C THR A 178 21.86 -4.92 -10.58
N LYS A 179 20.93 -4.50 -11.44
CA LYS A 179 21.22 -3.89 -12.75
C LYS A 179 22.14 -2.69 -12.62
N GLN A 180 21.85 -1.80 -11.68
CA GLN A 180 22.69 -0.64 -11.39
C GLN A 180 24.11 -1.02 -10.97
N ARG A 181 24.24 -2.01 -10.06
CA ARG A 181 25.54 -2.47 -9.58
C ARG A 181 26.40 -3.03 -10.71
N GLU A 182 25.80 -3.83 -11.59
CA GLU A 182 26.46 -4.39 -12.76
C GLU A 182 26.91 -3.30 -13.74
N GLU A 183 26.07 -2.31 -14.00
CA GLU A 183 26.37 -1.21 -14.92
C GLU A 183 27.43 -0.27 -14.38
N ALA A 184 27.36 0.08 -13.10
CA ALA A 184 28.40 0.85 -12.43
C ALA A 184 29.75 0.12 -12.52
N HIS A 185 29.77 -1.21 -12.32
CA HIS A 185 30.98 -2.01 -12.48
C HIS A 185 31.49 -2.04 -13.92
N ALA A 186 30.59 -2.19 -14.91
CA ALA A 186 30.95 -2.16 -16.33
C ALA A 186 31.56 -0.82 -16.77
N ILE A 187 30.95 0.30 -16.34
CA ILE A 187 31.45 1.66 -16.60
C ILE A 187 32.83 1.86 -15.95
N GLN A 188 33.03 1.38 -14.72
CA GLN A 188 34.34 1.45 -14.04
C GLN A 188 35.42 0.66 -14.79
N LEU A 189 35.09 -0.54 -15.28
CA LEU A 189 36.01 -1.35 -16.08
C LEU A 189 36.36 -0.67 -17.42
N GLN A 190 35.37 -0.06 -18.08
CA GLN A 190 35.61 0.71 -19.31
C GLN A 190 36.54 1.90 -19.05
N ARG A 191 36.35 2.63 -17.94
CA ARG A 191 37.23 3.74 -17.53
C ARG A 191 38.67 3.27 -17.30
N LYS A 192 38.86 2.09 -16.68
CA LYS A 192 40.20 1.51 -16.47
C LYS A 192 40.88 1.10 -17.78
N LYS A 193 40.12 0.60 -18.76
CA LYS A 193 40.65 0.20 -20.09
C LYS A 193 41.07 1.41 -20.94
N ASN A 194 40.36 2.54 -20.82
CA ASN A 194 40.60 3.76 -21.61
C ASN A 194 40.99 4.97 -20.72
N PRO A 195 42.17 4.98 -20.07
CA PRO A 195 42.56 6.05 -19.14
C PRO A 195 42.77 7.41 -19.82
N LYS A 196 43.10 7.44 -21.12
CA LYS A 196 43.30 8.69 -21.90
C LYS A 196 42.04 9.53 -22.07
N GLN A 197 40.85 8.97 -21.85
CA GLN A 197 39.57 9.68 -21.95
C GLN A 197 39.14 10.36 -20.64
N SER A 198 39.94 10.23 -19.57
CA SER A 198 39.63 10.81 -18.26
C SER A 198 40.29 12.18 -18.02
N LEU A 199 41.21 12.61 -18.89
CA LEU A 199 41.99 13.85 -18.75
C LEU A 199 41.56 14.96 -19.73
N ASP A 200 40.44 14.80 -20.43
CA ASP A 200 40.04 15.70 -21.53
C ASP A 200 38.68 16.37 -21.30
N GLY A 201 38.42 16.83 -20.07
CA GLY A 201 37.12 17.42 -19.71
C GLY A 201 37.19 18.40 -18.55
N GLY A 202 38.27 19.15 -18.44
CA GLY A 202 38.45 20.17 -17.41
C GLY A 202 39.55 21.15 -17.81
N THR A 203 39.27 22.06 -18.73
CA THR A 203 40.22 23.14 -19.04
C THR A 203 40.19 24.14 -17.89
N LEU A 204 41.22 24.13 -17.05
CA LEU A 204 41.39 25.10 -15.97
C LEU A 204 41.96 26.40 -16.57
N ILE A 205 41.09 27.34 -16.93
CA ILE A 205 41.51 28.63 -17.49
C ILE A 205 41.79 29.60 -16.33
N LEU A 206 43.07 29.84 -16.04
CA LEU A 206 43.52 30.85 -15.07
C LEU A 206 43.60 32.22 -15.77
N ILE A 207 42.57 33.05 -15.65
CA ILE A 207 42.64 34.45 -16.11
C ILE A 207 43.14 35.31 -14.96
N GLY A 208 44.42 35.70 -15.00
CA GLY A 208 45.04 36.53 -13.97
C GLY A 208 45.28 37.96 -14.45
N ASN A 209 44.66 38.93 -13.77
CA ASN A 209 45.10 40.33 -13.75
C ASN A 209 45.30 40.74 -12.28
N GLY A 210 46.47 40.41 -11.72
CA GLY A 210 46.94 40.91 -10.42
C GLY A 210 45.98 40.72 -9.23
N PHE A 211 46.22 39.66 -8.44
CA PHE A 211 45.64 39.38 -7.11
C PHE A 211 44.31 38.62 -6.98
N ASN A 212 43.60 38.25 -8.06
CA ASN A 212 42.48 37.32 -7.94
C ASN A 212 42.52 36.28 -9.06
N VAL A 213 42.56 35.00 -8.68
CA VAL A 213 42.54 33.87 -9.62
C VAL A 213 41.11 33.32 -9.66
N PHE A 214 40.45 33.39 -10.81
CA PHE A 214 39.14 32.79 -11.02
C PHE A 214 39.32 31.40 -11.64
N HIS A 215 38.83 30.35 -10.98
CA HIS A 215 38.85 28.99 -11.51
C HIS A 215 37.55 28.68 -12.22
N VAL A 216 37.60 28.52 -13.55
CA VAL A 216 36.47 27.98 -14.32
C VAL A 216 36.74 26.50 -14.59
N VAL A 217 35.93 25.62 -14.00
CA VAL A 217 35.96 24.18 -14.29
C VAL A 217 34.90 23.90 -15.36
N ALA A 218 35.31 23.85 -16.62
CA ALA A 218 34.43 23.40 -17.70
C ALA A 218 34.45 21.86 -17.77
N SER A 219 33.44 21.21 -17.19
CA SER A 219 33.27 19.76 -17.26
C SER A 219 32.60 19.37 -18.58
N ASN A 220 33.38 18.98 -19.59
CA ASN A 220 32.84 18.39 -20.82
C ASN A 220 32.77 16.87 -20.65
N SER A 221 31.77 16.39 -19.93
CA SER A 221 31.56 14.95 -19.72
C SER A 221 30.79 14.35 -20.90
N GLU A 222 31.45 14.16 -22.05
CA GLU A 222 31.00 13.20 -23.07
C GLU A 222 31.33 11.77 -22.64
N LYS A 223 30.99 11.40 -21.40
CA LYS A 223 31.17 10.05 -20.90
C LYS A 223 29.88 9.28 -21.15
N ASN A 224 30.00 8.17 -21.88
CA ASN A 224 28.96 7.16 -22.07
C ASN A 224 28.59 6.50 -20.73
N GLU A 225 27.82 7.21 -19.92
CA GLU A 225 27.30 6.77 -18.62
C GLU A 225 25.93 6.09 -18.80
N GLY A 226 25.86 5.09 -19.68
CA GLY A 226 24.59 4.41 -20.01
C GLY A 226 23.71 5.16 -21.00
N THR A 227 22.75 4.44 -21.58
CA THR A 227 21.76 4.99 -22.55
C THR A 227 20.57 5.65 -21.84
N ALA A 228 20.43 5.42 -20.54
CA ALA A 228 19.37 5.92 -19.69
C ALA A 228 19.91 6.36 -18.32
N CYS A 229 19.08 7.04 -17.57
CA CYS A 229 19.37 7.48 -16.22
C CYS A 229 18.22 7.12 -15.29
N ARG A 230 18.53 6.50 -14.15
CA ARG A 230 17.58 6.32 -13.05
C ARG A 230 17.66 7.53 -12.14
N ILE A 231 16.53 8.22 -11.98
CA ILE A 231 16.35 9.27 -10.99
C ILE A 231 15.62 8.64 -9.81
N HIS A 232 16.28 8.61 -8.65
CA HIS A 232 15.63 8.12 -7.43
C HIS A 232 16.05 8.90 -6.19
N GLY A 233 15.14 8.98 -5.23
CA GLY A 233 15.41 9.65 -3.96
C GLY A 233 14.15 10.06 -3.24
N ARG A 234 14.37 10.71 -2.10
CA ARG A 234 13.31 11.24 -1.27
C ARG A 234 13.62 12.67 -0.88
N MET A 235 12.63 13.54 -0.98
CA MET A 235 12.76 14.96 -0.71
C MET A 235 11.55 15.46 0.05
N ARG A 236 11.76 16.28 1.08
CA ARG A 236 10.64 16.96 1.74
C ARG A 236 10.16 18.11 0.87
N VAL A 237 8.84 18.20 0.68
CA VAL A 237 8.21 19.23 -0.16
C VAL A 237 7.16 19.99 0.64
N ASN A 238 6.86 21.20 0.20
CA ASN A 238 5.79 22.01 0.79
C ASN A 238 4.43 21.47 0.34
N LYS A 239 3.46 21.44 1.26
CA LYS A 239 2.07 21.07 0.98
C LYS A 239 1.30 22.24 0.36
N VAL A 240 1.71 22.65 -0.84
CA VAL A 240 1.10 23.77 -1.56
C VAL A 240 0.71 23.38 -2.98
N LYS A 241 -0.29 24.06 -3.52
CA LYS A 241 -0.65 23.95 -4.94
C LYS A 241 0.29 24.84 -5.76
N GLY A 242 0.85 24.30 -6.82
CA GLY A 242 1.65 25.06 -7.80
C GLY A 242 3.12 24.67 -7.85
N ASP A 243 3.61 23.88 -6.90
CA ASP A 243 4.93 23.25 -7.00
C ASP A 243 4.90 22.21 -8.14
N SER A 244 5.96 22.17 -8.94
CA SER A 244 6.07 21.31 -10.13
C SER A 244 7.41 20.61 -10.17
N PHE A 245 7.38 19.31 -10.48
CA PHE A 245 8.58 18.51 -10.73
C PHE A 245 8.87 18.51 -12.22
N ILE A 246 9.97 19.14 -12.62
CA ILE A 246 10.34 19.33 -14.01
C ILE A 246 11.59 18.52 -14.31
N ILE A 247 11.51 17.71 -15.36
CA ILE A 247 12.65 17.01 -15.94
C ILE A 247 13.00 17.72 -17.24
N SER A 248 14.23 18.21 -17.31
CA SER A 248 14.77 18.89 -18.49
C SER A 248 15.93 18.09 -19.06
N THR A 249 15.93 17.97 -20.39
CA THR A 249 17.04 17.40 -21.14
C THR A 249 17.91 18.53 -21.69
N GLY A 250 19.21 18.49 -21.43
CA GLY A 250 20.15 19.51 -21.85
C GLY A 250 21.48 19.44 -21.09
N LYS A 251 22.55 19.96 -21.68
CA LYS A 251 23.85 20.10 -21.00
C LYS A 251 23.71 21.17 -19.90
N GLY A 252 23.56 20.75 -18.66
CA GLY A 252 23.61 21.64 -17.50
C GLY A 252 25.07 21.98 -17.17
N LEU A 253 25.41 23.27 -17.12
CA LEU A 253 26.64 23.73 -16.50
C LEU A 253 26.31 24.11 -15.05
N ASP A 254 26.82 23.33 -14.10
CA ASP A 254 26.78 23.67 -12.68
C ASP A 254 27.96 24.60 -12.37
N VAL A 255 27.70 25.90 -12.28
CA VAL A 255 28.70 26.90 -11.89
C VAL A 255 28.16 27.66 -10.67
N ASP A 256 28.74 27.37 -9.51
CA ASP A 256 28.59 28.16 -8.27
C ASP A 256 27.13 28.45 -7.86
N GLY A 257 26.26 27.44 -7.94
CA GLY A 257 24.85 27.54 -7.55
C GLY A 257 23.98 28.38 -8.49
N ILE A 258 24.51 28.82 -9.64
CA ILE A 258 23.77 29.51 -10.69
C ILE A 258 23.62 28.57 -11.89
N PHE A 259 22.40 28.05 -12.09
CA PHE A 259 22.09 27.17 -13.20
C PHE A 259 21.70 28.00 -14.43
N ALA A 260 22.65 28.14 -15.37
CA ALA A 260 22.39 28.75 -16.66
C ALA A 260 21.94 27.68 -17.67
N HIS A 261 20.65 27.69 -18.04
CA HIS A 261 20.20 26.99 -19.23
C HIS A 261 20.80 27.70 -20.46
N PHE A 262 21.84 27.13 -21.06
CA PHE A 262 22.20 27.54 -22.42
C PHE A 262 21.10 27.03 -23.36
N GLY A 263 20.15 27.92 -23.69
CA GLY A 263 19.15 27.74 -24.74
C GLY A 263 19.79 27.71 -26.13
N GLY A 264 20.73 26.78 -26.35
CA GLY A 264 21.48 26.62 -27.58
C GLY A 264 21.59 25.15 -27.94
N VAL A 265 20.79 24.75 -28.93
CA VAL A 265 20.78 23.44 -29.60
C VAL A 265 20.18 22.32 -28.75
N SER A 266 18.85 22.26 -28.74
CA SER A 266 18.10 21.04 -28.46
C SER A 266 18.45 20.00 -29.52
N SER A 267 19.47 19.18 -29.30
CA SER A 267 19.54 17.89 -29.96
C SER A 267 18.23 17.15 -29.62
N PRO A 268 17.53 16.55 -30.59
CA PRO A 268 16.34 15.75 -30.29
C PRO A 268 16.73 14.64 -29.32
N SER A 269 16.36 14.82 -28.04
CA SER A 269 16.67 13.87 -26.98
C SER A 269 15.49 12.95 -26.76
N ASN A 270 15.77 11.68 -26.50
CA ASN A 270 14.74 10.69 -26.22
C ASN A 270 14.22 10.88 -24.77
N ILE A 271 12.97 11.32 -24.62
CA ILE A 271 12.30 11.56 -23.31
C ILE A 271 11.43 10.35 -22.93
N SER A 272 11.66 9.19 -23.58
CA SER A 272 11.02 7.96 -23.17
C SER A 272 11.32 7.70 -21.69
N HIS A 273 10.30 7.47 -20.89
CA HIS A 273 10.45 7.30 -19.46
C HIS A 273 9.47 6.29 -18.91
N ARG A 274 9.86 5.72 -17.78
CA ARG A 274 9.03 4.81 -17.00
C ARG A 274 9.07 5.21 -15.54
N ILE A 275 7.92 5.23 -14.90
CA ILE A 275 7.76 5.65 -13.51
C ILE A 275 7.44 4.41 -12.69
N GLU A 276 8.37 4.02 -11.82
CA GLU A 276 8.15 2.92 -10.89
C GLU A 276 7.43 3.43 -9.63
N ARG A 277 7.92 4.54 -9.06
CA ARG A 277 7.38 5.15 -7.83
C ARG A 277 7.27 6.65 -7.97
N PHE A 278 6.11 7.17 -7.58
CA PHE A 278 5.90 8.60 -7.39
C PHE A 278 4.80 8.77 -6.34
N ASN A 279 5.21 9.00 -5.09
CA ASN A 279 4.32 9.03 -3.94
C ASN A 279 4.72 10.09 -2.92
N PHE A 280 3.74 10.56 -2.16
CA PHE A 280 3.93 11.52 -1.08
C PHE A 280 3.69 10.83 0.27
N GLY A 281 4.56 11.11 1.23
CA GLY A 281 4.47 10.59 2.59
C GLY A 281 5.19 9.26 2.81
N PRO A 282 4.91 8.58 3.92
CA PRO A 282 5.56 7.32 4.25
C PRO A 282 5.17 6.21 3.27
N ARG A 283 6.11 5.30 3.03
CA ARG A 283 5.90 4.15 2.15
C ARG A 283 4.87 3.18 2.75
N ILE A 284 3.88 2.82 1.93
CA ILE A 284 2.91 1.76 2.22
C ILE A 284 3.25 0.57 1.32
N TYR A 285 3.55 -0.58 1.91
CA TYR A 285 3.93 -1.78 1.17
C TYR A 285 2.80 -2.29 0.28
N GLY A 286 3.13 -2.63 -0.95
CA GLY A 286 2.20 -3.11 -1.96
C GLY A 286 1.31 -2.01 -2.58
N LEU A 287 1.23 -0.80 -2.03
CA LEU A 287 0.34 0.22 -2.59
C LEU A 287 0.78 0.65 -3.99
N VAL A 288 -0.12 0.56 -4.97
CA VAL A 288 0.12 0.99 -6.34
C VAL A 288 -0.38 2.43 -6.50
N THR A 289 0.56 3.35 -6.66
CA THR A 289 0.23 4.77 -6.87
C THR A 289 -0.26 5.04 -8.30
N PRO A 290 -1.03 6.12 -8.53
CA PRO A 290 -1.59 6.43 -9.85
C PRO A 290 -0.57 6.56 -11.00
N LEU A 291 0.68 6.89 -10.69
CA LEU A 291 1.76 6.99 -11.68
C LEU A 291 2.66 5.75 -11.76
N ALA A 292 2.51 4.79 -10.85
CA ALA A 292 3.30 3.57 -10.87
C ALA A 292 2.97 2.71 -12.11
N GLY A 293 4.01 2.16 -12.74
CA GLY A 293 3.88 1.30 -13.92
C GLY A 293 3.55 2.04 -15.22
N ILE A 294 3.53 3.38 -15.20
CA ILE A 294 3.39 4.17 -16.43
C ILE A 294 4.70 4.11 -17.22
N GLU A 295 4.58 3.84 -18.51
CA GLU A 295 5.66 3.86 -19.48
C GLU A 295 5.21 4.72 -20.66
N GLN A 296 6.00 5.73 -21.01
CA GLN A 296 5.76 6.61 -22.14
C GLN A 296 6.99 6.55 -23.04
N ILE A 297 6.78 6.21 -24.32
CA ILE A 297 7.84 6.09 -25.32
C ILE A 297 7.69 7.28 -26.27
N SER A 298 8.67 8.16 -26.32
CA SER A 298 8.66 9.31 -27.22
C SER A 298 9.18 8.90 -28.60
N GLU A 299 8.29 8.79 -29.59
CA GLU A 299 8.69 8.49 -30.98
C GLU A 299 9.29 9.71 -31.71
N THR A 300 9.01 10.94 -31.26
CA THR A 300 9.35 12.19 -31.97
C THR A 300 10.02 13.28 -31.10
N GLY A 301 10.39 12.99 -29.85
CA GLY A 301 11.07 13.95 -28.98
C GLY A 301 10.19 15.12 -28.49
N GLN A 302 8.88 15.05 -28.66
CA GLN A 302 7.88 15.93 -28.06
C GLN A 302 6.80 15.07 -27.39
N ILE A 303 6.42 15.44 -26.16
CA ILE A 303 5.25 14.93 -25.45
C ILE A 303 4.17 16.02 -25.52
#